data_AF-A0A6Y5DCZ7-F1
#
_entry.id   AF-A0A6Y5DCZ7-F1
#
_cell.length_a   1.000
_cell.length_b   1.000
_cell.length_c   1.000
_cell.angle_alpha   90.00
_cell.angle_beta   90.00
_cell.angle_gamma   90.00
#
_symmetry.space_group_name_H-M   'P 1'
#
loop_
_entity.id
_entity.type
_entity.pdbx_description
1 polymer ?
#
loop_
_entity_poly.entity_id
_entity_poly.type
_entity_poly.pdbx_seq_one_letter_code
_entity_poly.pdbx_strand_id
1 'polypeptide(L)'
;MADSQFARPELPQLIATIRSDLLTRFQQDVVLRRMDAEVYSRVQAAAVHTLYGYIDYLARNMLPDMCDEEWLYRHAMIKRCPRKNAVSAKGFARWDGIAGTPEIPAGTQIQRDDQVTFTTLQTVKASGGLLRVPVIADVAGTAGNTDDGTALRLGTPITGIPSTGYADTLTGGADTEELETWRARVMERYYWIPQGGADPDYVIWAKEIAGITRAWTFRHY
;
A
#
# COMPACT_ATOMS: atom_id res chain seq x y z
N MET A 1 -0.16 23.60 10.96
CA MET A 1 -1.50 24.22 11.11
C MET A 1 -1.96 24.35 12.56
N ALA A 2 -1.36 23.65 13.54
CA ALA A 2 -1.74 23.77 14.96
C ALA A 2 -1.58 25.20 15.55
N ASP A 3 -0.69 26.03 14.97
CA ASP A 3 -0.51 27.43 15.38
C ASP A 3 -1.33 28.44 14.56
N SER A 4 -2.19 27.96 13.66
CA SER A 4 -3.12 28.84 12.95
C SER A 4 -4.25 29.21 13.91
N GLN A 5 -4.48 30.50 14.12
CA GLN A 5 -5.62 31.00 14.89
C GLN A 5 -6.98 30.77 14.16
N PHE A 6 -6.95 30.22 12.94
CA PHE A 6 -8.15 29.93 12.17
C PHE A 6 -8.75 28.58 12.56
N ALA A 7 -9.96 28.62 13.13
CA ALA A 7 -10.82 27.45 13.31
C ALA A 7 -12.01 27.55 12.35
N ARG A 8 -12.29 26.47 11.61
CA ARG A 8 -13.47 26.40 10.74
C ARG A 8 -14.74 26.50 11.58
N PRO A 9 -15.62 27.49 11.37
CA PRO A 9 -16.84 27.61 12.15
C PRO A 9 -17.80 26.45 11.87
N GLU A 10 -18.45 25.96 12.93
CA GLU A 10 -19.47 24.92 12.81
C GLU A 10 -20.72 25.47 12.11
N LEU A 11 -21.49 24.60 11.45
CA LEU A 11 -22.68 25.01 10.70
C LEU A 11 -23.67 25.87 11.53
N PRO A 12 -24.00 25.55 12.80
CA PRO A 12 -24.88 26.40 13.61
C PRO A 12 -24.31 27.81 13.86
N GLN A 13 -22.97 27.93 13.99
CA GLN A 13 -22.31 29.23 14.16
C GLN A 13 -22.42 30.05 12.87
N LEU A 14 -22.17 29.43 11.70
CA LEU A 14 -22.35 30.11 10.41
C LEU A 14 -23.79 30.58 10.19
N ILE A 15 -24.77 29.76 10.54
CA ILE A 15 -26.20 30.15 10.46
C ILE A 15 -26.45 31.37 11.34
N ALA A 16 -25.98 31.35 12.59
CA ALA A 16 -26.19 32.45 13.53
C ALA A 16 -25.54 33.76 13.04
N THR A 17 -24.29 33.69 12.57
CA THR A 17 -23.54 34.86 12.07
C THR A 17 -24.19 35.44 10.81
N ILE A 18 -24.43 34.62 9.78
CA ILE A 18 -25.03 35.09 8.53
C ILE A 18 -26.45 35.61 8.77
N ARG A 19 -27.22 34.97 9.66
CA ARG A 19 -28.52 35.48 10.06
C ARG A 19 -28.42 36.87 10.69
N SER A 20 -27.50 37.07 11.63
CA SER A 20 -27.30 38.36 12.28
C SER A 20 -26.95 39.46 11.26
N ASP A 21 -26.06 39.14 10.31
CA ASP A 21 -25.66 40.07 9.25
C ASP A 21 -26.83 40.44 8.33
N LEU A 22 -27.63 39.45 7.91
CA LEU A 22 -28.79 39.68 7.03
C LEU A 22 -29.86 40.53 7.73
N LEU A 23 -30.22 40.20 8.98
CA LEU A 23 -31.22 40.96 9.74
C LEU A 23 -30.77 42.41 9.96
N THR A 24 -29.49 42.62 10.28
CA THR A 24 -28.92 43.96 10.45
C THR A 24 -28.94 44.76 9.15
N ARG A 25 -28.53 44.15 8.02
CA ARG A 25 -28.48 44.84 6.73
C ARG A 25 -29.86 45.14 6.15
N PHE A 26 -30.84 44.29 6.40
CA PHE A 26 -32.22 44.50 5.97
C PHE A 26 -33.05 45.34 6.95
N GLN A 27 -32.46 45.76 8.09
CA GLN A 27 -33.13 46.55 9.12
C GLN A 27 -34.44 45.87 9.59
N GLN A 28 -34.40 44.54 9.74
CA GLN A 28 -35.55 43.73 10.11
C GLN A 28 -35.51 43.38 11.61
N ASP A 29 -36.34 44.07 12.38
CA ASP A 29 -36.45 43.84 13.84
C ASP A 29 -37.46 42.73 14.20
N VAL A 30 -38.41 42.43 13.30
CA VAL A 30 -39.44 41.40 13.53
C VAL A 30 -39.01 40.06 12.95
N VAL A 31 -38.58 39.14 13.82
CA VAL A 31 -38.04 37.84 13.41
C VAL A 31 -39.14 36.78 13.31
N LEU A 32 -39.80 36.70 12.15
CA LEU A 32 -40.70 35.58 11.85
C LEU A 32 -39.86 34.31 11.59
N ARG A 33 -40.25 33.19 12.21
CA ARG A 33 -39.53 31.88 12.09
C ARG A 33 -39.33 31.39 10.65
N ARG A 34 -40.13 31.85 9.69
CA ARG A 34 -40.11 31.44 8.28
C ARG A 34 -39.92 32.62 7.32
N MET A 35 -39.28 33.68 7.78
CA MET A 35 -38.92 34.82 6.93
C MET A 35 -37.86 34.42 5.91
N ASP A 36 -37.83 35.08 4.75
CA ASP A 36 -36.85 34.79 3.70
C ASP A 36 -35.40 34.90 4.19
N ALA A 37 -35.10 35.84 5.10
CA ALA A 37 -33.77 35.96 5.72
C ALA A 37 -33.36 34.72 6.55
N GLU A 38 -34.30 34.06 7.22
CA GLU A 38 -34.06 32.80 7.94
C GLU A 38 -33.78 31.63 6.98
N VAL A 39 -34.45 31.62 5.81
CA VAL A 39 -34.20 30.62 4.77
C VAL A 39 -32.85 30.87 4.08
N TYR A 40 -32.59 32.10 3.65
CA TYR A 40 -31.34 32.47 2.98
C TYR A 40 -30.12 32.28 3.86
N SER A 41 -30.18 32.65 5.15
CA SER A 41 -29.06 32.43 6.07
C SER A 41 -28.69 30.95 6.19
N ARG A 42 -29.67 30.04 6.24
CA ARG A 42 -29.42 28.59 6.29
C ARG A 42 -28.86 28.05 4.99
N VAL A 43 -29.42 28.46 3.84
CA VAL A 43 -28.94 28.01 2.53
C VAL A 43 -27.52 28.49 2.28
N GLN A 44 -27.23 29.77 2.56
CA GLN A 44 -25.89 30.35 2.41
C GLN A 44 -24.91 29.73 3.41
N ALA A 45 -25.30 29.54 4.68
CA ALA A 45 -24.45 28.87 5.67
C ALA A 45 -24.11 27.44 5.24
N ALA A 46 -25.06 26.67 4.71
CA ALA A 46 -24.81 25.32 4.22
C ALA A 46 -23.84 25.31 3.03
N ALA A 47 -24.01 26.25 2.07
CA ALA A 47 -23.10 26.39 0.94
C ALA A 47 -21.67 26.77 1.38
N VAL A 48 -21.55 27.77 2.25
CA VAL A 48 -20.25 28.23 2.79
C VAL A 48 -19.59 27.15 3.64
N HIS A 49 -20.34 26.43 4.47
CA HIS A 49 -19.82 25.32 5.25
C HIS A 49 -19.22 24.23 4.36
N THR A 50 -19.94 23.87 3.29
CA THR A 50 -19.45 22.88 2.31
C THR A 50 -18.17 23.37 1.61
N LEU A 51 -18.14 24.64 1.21
CA LEU A 51 -16.95 25.25 0.59
C LEU A 51 -15.74 25.25 1.53
N TYR A 52 -15.91 25.67 2.79
CA TYR A 52 -14.83 25.60 3.79
C TYR A 52 -14.35 24.18 4.04
N GLY A 53 -15.26 23.19 4.02
CA GLY A 53 -14.89 21.79 4.16
C GLY A 53 -14.03 21.31 2.98
N TYR A 54 -14.38 21.72 1.76
CA TYR A 54 -13.58 21.40 0.58
C TYR A 54 -12.21 22.10 0.58
N ILE A 55 -12.15 23.36 1.00
CA ILE A 55 -10.88 24.09 1.13
C ILE A 55 -9.97 23.44 2.19
N ASP A 56 -10.53 23.03 3.33
CA ASP A 56 -9.78 22.32 4.37
C ASP A 56 -9.24 20.98 3.87
N TYR A 57 -10.07 20.20 3.17
CA TYR A 57 -9.65 18.98 2.49
C TYR A 57 -8.49 19.23 1.50
N LEU A 58 -8.59 20.27 0.66
CA LEU A 58 -7.52 20.65 -0.25
C LEU A 58 -6.25 21.05 0.52
N ALA A 59 -6.37 21.91 1.54
CA ALA A 59 -5.25 22.40 2.32
C ALA A 59 -4.47 21.26 3.00
N ARG A 60 -5.17 20.26 3.54
CA ARG A 60 -4.56 19.05 4.09
C ARG A 60 -3.83 18.22 3.02
N ASN A 61 -4.35 18.21 1.79
CA ASN A 61 -3.82 17.42 0.69
C ASN A 61 -2.73 18.12 -0.14
N MET A 62 -2.53 19.43 0.03
CA MET A 62 -1.57 20.22 -0.75
C MET A 62 -0.11 19.80 -0.54
N LEU A 63 0.22 19.23 0.62
CA LEU A 63 1.57 18.83 0.99
C LEU A 63 1.66 17.32 1.28
N PRO A 64 2.79 16.67 0.93
CA PRO A 64 2.94 15.22 0.99
C PRO A 64 2.95 14.62 2.41
N ASP A 65 3.13 15.43 3.44
CA ASP A 65 3.25 14.99 4.83
C ASP A 65 1.91 14.59 5.47
N MET A 66 0.80 15.14 4.99
CA MET A 66 -0.55 14.88 5.54
C MET A 66 -1.60 14.51 4.50
N CYS A 67 -1.23 14.53 3.22
CA CYS A 67 -2.17 14.23 2.14
C CYS A 67 -2.66 12.78 2.17
N ASP A 68 -3.83 12.56 1.60
CA ASP A 68 -4.38 11.24 1.39
C ASP A 68 -3.57 10.46 0.34
N GLU A 69 -3.80 9.15 0.25
CA GLU A 69 -3.01 8.25 -0.58
C GLU A 69 -2.99 8.67 -2.06
N GLU A 70 -4.13 9.09 -2.61
CA GLU A 70 -4.23 9.50 -4.02
C GLU A 70 -3.35 10.72 -4.34
N TRP A 71 -3.31 11.70 -3.44
CA TRP A 71 -2.44 12.86 -3.58
C TRP A 71 -0.98 12.49 -3.36
N LEU A 72 -0.70 11.54 -2.46
CA LEU A 72 0.65 11.06 -2.22
C LEU A 72 1.23 10.40 -3.49
N TYR A 73 0.43 9.68 -4.28
CA TYR A 73 0.88 9.18 -5.60
C TYR A 73 1.37 10.30 -6.51
N ARG A 74 0.65 11.43 -6.55
CA ARG A 74 1.06 12.58 -7.37
C ARG A 74 2.38 13.18 -6.88
N HIS A 75 2.50 13.41 -5.57
CA HIS A 75 3.74 13.93 -4.97
C HIS A 75 4.93 12.98 -5.15
N ALA A 76 4.70 11.69 -4.99
CA ALA A 76 5.68 10.64 -5.19
C ALA A 76 6.20 10.60 -6.63
N MET A 77 5.32 10.74 -7.63
CA MET A 77 5.73 10.76 -9.04
C MET A 77 6.59 11.97 -9.38
N ILE A 78 6.30 13.14 -8.81
CA ILE A 78 7.14 14.34 -8.94
C ILE A 78 8.57 14.07 -8.43
N LYS A 79 8.71 13.27 -7.37
CA LYS A 79 9.99 12.90 -6.76
C LYS A 79 10.55 11.55 -7.25
N ARG A 80 9.94 10.92 -8.25
CA ARG A 80 10.31 9.59 -8.76
C ARG A 80 10.44 8.53 -7.65
N CYS A 81 9.52 8.55 -6.69
CA CYS A 81 9.49 7.64 -5.55
C CYS A 81 8.20 6.80 -5.54
N PRO A 82 7.99 5.90 -6.52
CA PRO A 82 6.77 5.10 -6.59
C PRO A 82 6.64 4.17 -5.39
N ARG A 83 5.40 3.92 -4.95
CA ARG A 83 5.08 2.91 -3.92
C ARG A 83 5.52 1.53 -4.40
N LYS A 84 6.14 0.74 -3.53
CA LYS A 84 6.50 -0.63 -3.90
C LYS A 84 5.25 -1.53 -3.92
N ASN A 85 5.06 -2.23 -5.03
CA ASN A 85 4.02 -3.25 -5.14
C ASN A 85 4.42 -4.51 -4.37
N ALA A 86 3.42 -5.33 -4.04
CA ALA A 86 3.68 -6.67 -3.54
C ALA A 86 4.49 -7.50 -4.55
N VAL A 87 5.36 -8.37 -4.03
CA VAL A 87 6.20 -9.29 -4.79
C VAL A 87 5.85 -10.72 -4.37
N SER A 88 5.68 -11.62 -5.34
CA SER A 88 5.44 -13.04 -5.06
C SER A 88 6.70 -13.74 -4.60
N ALA A 89 6.56 -14.59 -3.58
CA ALA A 89 7.61 -15.50 -3.15
C ALA A 89 7.95 -16.49 -4.27
N LYS A 90 9.25 -16.81 -4.38
CA LYS A 90 9.79 -17.77 -5.34
C LYS A 90 10.72 -18.73 -4.61
N GLY A 91 10.83 -19.94 -5.14
CA GLY A 91 11.70 -20.96 -4.61
C GLY A 91 11.50 -22.26 -5.35
N PHE A 92 11.73 -23.37 -4.67
CA PHE A 92 11.55 -24.70 -5.24
C PHE A 92 10.61 -25.54 -4.39
N ALA A 93 9.85 -26.41 -5.03
CA ALA A 93 9.18 -27.54 -4.38
C ALA A 93 9.97 -28.81 -4.72
N ARG A 94 10.18 -29.67 -3.72
CA ARG A 94 10.93 -30.92 -3.86
C ARG A 94 10.11 -32.14 -3.47
N TRP A 95 10.37 -33.23 -4.18
CA TRP A 95 9.90 -34.56 -3.86
C TRP A 95 11.10 -35.52 -3.87
N ASP A 96 11.25 -36.25 -2.78
CA ASP A 96 12.32 -37.21 -2.57
C ASP A 96 11.82 -38.65 -2.77
N GLY A 97 12.72 -39.57 -3.11
CA GLY A 97 12.41 -40.99 -3.25
C GLY A 97 11.51 -41.32 -4.45
N ILE A 98 11.49 -40.47 -5.49
CA ILE A 98 10.69 -40.71 -6.69
C ILE A 98 11.30 -41.84 -7.52
N ALA A 99 10.50 -42.87 -7.81
CA ALA A 99 10.88 -43.93 -8.73
C ALA A 99 10.63 -43.53 -10.20
N GLY A 100 11.55 -43.92 -11.08
CA GLY A 100 11.45 -43.63 -12.52
C GLY A 100 11.74 -42.17 -12.86
N THR A 101 11.14 -41.69 -13.95
CA THR A 101 11.35 -40.33 -14.49
C THR A 101 10.02 -39.60 -14.77
N PRO A 102 9.07 -39.55 -13.82
CA PRO A 102 7.86 -38.75 -14.00
C PRO A 102 8.18 -37.27 -14.15
N GLU A 103 7.32 -36.51 -14.82
CA GLU A 103 7.49 -35.07 -15.03
C GLU A 103 6.35 -34.27 -14.39
N ILE A 104 6.68 -33.09 -13.86
CA ILE A 104 5.70 -32.08 -13.51
C ILE A 104 5.73 -31.01 -14.61
N PRO A 105 4.62 -30.79 -15.33
CA PRO A 105 4.52 -29.72 -16.31
C PRO A 105 4.61 -28.33 -15.67
N ALA A 106 5.07 -27.33 -16.43
CA ALA A 106 4.86 -25.93 -16.11
C ALA A 106 3.35 -25.61 -16.01
N GLY A 107 2.98 -24.68 -15.13
CA GLY A 107 1.57 -24.31 -14.91
C GLY A 107 0.81 -25.27 -13.99
N THR A 108 1.48 -26.23 -13.35
CA THR A 108 0.87 -27.11 -12.36
C THR A 108 0.64 -26.34 -11.06
N GLN A 109 -0.60 -26.39 -10.55
CA GLN A 109 -0.95 -25.77 -9.28
C GLN A 109 -0.57 -26.68 -8.09
N ILE A 110 0.05 -26.08 -7.10
CA ILE A 110 0.46 -26.66 -5.84
C ILE A 110 -0.17 -25.81 -4.72
N GLN A 111 -0.60 -26.44 -3.64
CA GLN A 111 -1.28 -25.76 -2.54
C GLN A 111 -0.68 -26.16 -1.19
N ARG A 112 -0.52 -25.17 -0.31
CA ARG A 112 -0.18 -25.37 1.10
C ARG A 112 -1.44 -25.56 1.94
N ASP A 113 -1.32 -26.17 3.12
CA ASP A 113 -2.48 -26.51 3.97
C ASP A 113 -3.35 -25.30 4.38
N ASP A 114 -2.81 -24.08 4.38
CA ASP A 114 -3.52 -22.81 4.65
C ASP A 114 -4.17 -22.19 3.39
N GLN A 115 -4.30 -22.97 2.32
CA GLN A 115 -4.87 -22.59 1.03
C GLN A 115 -4.02 -21.64 0.18
N VAL A 116 -2.80 -21.28 0.59
CA VAL A 116 -1.89 -20.53 -0.30
C VAL A 116 -1.49 -21.40 -1.49
N THR A 117 -1.63 -20.85 -2.68
CA THR A 117 -1.36 -21.57 -3.93
C THR A 117 -0.10 -21.07 -4.63
N PHE A 118 0.55 -21.99 -5.33
CA PHE A 118 1.78 -21.81 -6.05
C PHE A 118 1.65 -22.45 -7.42
N THR A 119 2.31 -21.86 -8.42
CA THR A 119 2.35 -22.39 -9.78
C THR A 119 3.78 -22.76 -10.17
N THR A 120 3.96 -23.92 -10.81
CA THR A 120 5.25 -24.33 -11.36
C THR A 120 5.64 -23.48 -12.56
N LEU A 121 6.89 -23.02 -12.59
CA LEU A 121 7.39 -22.12 -13.64
C LEU A 121 7.93 -22.87 -14.86
N GLN A 122 8.33 -24.12 -14.70
CA GLN A 122 9.00 -24.91 -15.72
C GLN A 122 8.59 -26.37 -15.63
N THR A 123 8.60 -27.06 -16.77
CA THR A 123 8.45 -28.51 -16.81
C THR A 123 9.75 -29.15 -16.35
N VAL A 124 9.69 -29.99 -15.32
CA VAL A 124 10.87 -30.68 -14.76
C VAL A 124 10.60 -32.17 -14.63
N LYS A 125 11.60 -32.98 -15.01
CA LYS A 125 11.60 -34.44 -14.86
C LYS A 125 12.37 -34.86 -13.63
N ALA A 126 11.88 -35.88 -12.94
CA ALA A 126 12.60 -36.47 -11.82
C ALA A 126 13.91 -37.11 -12.31
N SER A 127 14.98 -36.95 -11.53
CA SER A 127 16.30 -37.51 -11.83
C SER A 127 16.98 -37.93 -10.53
N GLY A 128 17.56 -39.13 -10.51
CA GLY A 128 18.31 -39.62 -9.33
C GLY A 128 17.46 -39.74 -8.05
N GLY A 129 16.15 -39.96 -8.18
CA GLY A 129 15.23 -40.04 -7.03
C GLY A 129 14.75 -38.70 -6.49
N LEU A 130 15.21 -37.58 -7.05
CA LEU A 130 14.83 -36.23 -6.67
C LEU A 130 14.07 -35.54 -7.82
N LEU A 131 13.00 -34.86 -7.46
CA LEU A 131 12.30 -33.94 -8.34
C LEU A 131 12.22 -32.58 -7.66
N ARG A 132 12.85 -31.57 -8.27
CA ARG A 132 12.92 -30.22 -7.73
C ARG A 132 12.43 -29.22 -8.77
N VAL A 133 11.29 -28.59 -8.52
CA VAL A 133 10.59 -27.76 -9.51
C VAL A 133 10.54 -26.31 -9.03
N PRO A 134 10.94 -25.32 -9.86
CA PRO A 134 10.81 -23.93 -9.50
C PRO A 134 9.33 -23.53 -9.45
N VAL A 135 8.95 -22.84 -8.38
CA VAL A 135 7.56 -22.42 -8.11
C VAL A 135 7.51 -20.93 -7.77
N ILE A 136 6.36 -20.32 -8.03
CA ILE A 136 6.02 -18.95 -7.65
C ILE A 136 4.68 -18.94 -6.91
N ALA A 137 4.56 -18.12 -5.86
CA ALA A 137 3.27 -17.89 -5.21
C ALA A 137 2.31 -17.14 -6.14
N ASP A 138 1.07 -17.63 -6.25
CA ASP A 138 0.06 -17.04 -7.15
C ASP A 138 -0.37 -15.65 -6.66
N VAL A 139 -0.44 -15.46 -5.33
CA VAL A 139 -0.71 -14.18 -4.70
C VAL A 139 0.61 -13.56 -4.22
N ALA A 140 0.86 -12.33 -4.64
CA ALA A 140 2.02 -11.56 -4.19
C ALA A 140 1.87 -11.13 -2.72
N GLY A 141 2.96 -11.16 -1.96
CA GLY A 141 2.95 -10.85 -0.54
C GLY A 141 3.86 -11.74 0.30
N THR A 142 4.01 -11.40 1.57
CA THR A 142 4.81 -12.18 2.53
C THR A 142 4.17 -13.53 2.86
N ALA A 143 2.85 -13.66 2.69
CA ALA A 143 2.11 -14.90 2.91
C ALA A 143 2.60 -16.08 2.05
N GLY A 144 3.16 -15.81 0.86
CA GLY A 144 3.74 -16.83 0.00
C GLY A 144 5.09 -17.38 0.48
N ASN A 145 5.76 -16.70 1.43
CA ASN A 145 7.00 -17.21 1.98
C ASN A 145 6.72 -18.52 2.74
N THR A 146 7.58 -19.51 2.53
CA THR A 146 7.38 -20.86 3.03
C THR A 146 8.71 -21.45 3.46
N ASP A 147 8.80 -21.88 4.71
CA ASP A 147 10.02 -22.50 5.25
C ASP A 147 10.28 -23.87 4.64
N ASP A 148 11.55 -24.27 4.65
CA ASP A 148 11.98 -25.60 4.21
C ASP A 148 11.20 -26.72 4.92
N GLY A 149 10.84 -27.77 4.20
CA GLY A 149 10.13 -28.92 4.77
C GLY A 149 8.63 -28.71 5.01
N THR A 150 8.09 -27.53 4.68
CA THR A 150 6.63 -27.32 4.73
C THR A 150 5.95 -28.17 3.65
N ALA A 151 4.90 -28.91 4.03
CA ALA A 151 4.16 -29.75 3.10
C ALA A 151 3.42 -28.93 2.04
N LEU A 152 3.52 -29.38 0.78
CA LEU A 152 2.88 -28.80 -0.40
C LEU A 152 2.16 -29.90 -1.15
N ARG A 153 0.89 -29.69 -1.53
CA ARG A 153 0.05 -30.69 -2.18
C ARG A 153 -0.22 -30.33 -3.64
N LEU A 154 -0.10 -31.30 -4.54
CA LEU A 154 -0.50 -31.14 -5.93
C LEU A 154 -2.02 -30.95 -6.03
N GLY A 155 -2.47 -29.87 -6.66
CA GLY A 155 -3.90 -29.62 -6.90
C GLY A 155 -4.51 -30.63 -7.87
N THR A 156 -3.73 -31.04 -8.87
CA THR A 156 -4.07 -32.12 -9.79
C THR A 156 -3.09 -33.29 -9.59
N PRO A 157 -3.55 -34.51 -9.29
CA PRO A 157 -2.67 -35.67 -9.18
C PRO A 157 -1.89 -35.92 -10.47
N ILE A 158 -0.59 -36.19 -10.35
CA ILE A 158 0.28 -36.54 -11.48
C ILE A 158 0.77 -37.98 -11.29
N THR A 159 0.61 -38.80 -12.32
CA THR A 159 1.00 -40.21 -12.28
C THR A 159 2.49 -40.37 -11.96
N GLY A 160 2.79 -41.21 -10.96
CA GLY A 160 4.16 -41.49 -10.55
C GLY A 160 4.75 -40.49 -9.55
N ILE A 161 3.99 -39.48 -9.13
CA ILE A 161 4.43 -38.47 -8.16
C ILE A 161 3.49 -38.49 -6.95
N PRO A 162 4.02 -38.61 -5.71
CA PRO A 162 3.21 -38.47 -4.51
C PRO A 162 2.51 -37.10 -4.48
N SER A 163 1.25 -37.08 -4.04
CA SER A 163 0.48 -35.82 -3.97
C SER A 163 1.15 -34.78 -3.07
N THR A 164 1.87 -35.22 -2.03
CA THR A 164 2.60 -34.35 -1.11
C THR A 164 4.08 -34.27 -1.49
N GLY A 165 4.57 -33.05 -1.69
CA GLY A 165 5.99 -32.69 -1.70
C GLY A 165 6.28 -31.70 -0.58
N TYR A 166 7.49 -31.16 -0.58
CA TYR A 166 7.95 -30.23 0.44
C TYR A 166 8.55 -28.98 -0.19
N ALA A 167 8.35 -27.83 0.45
CA ALA A 167 9.04 -26.61 0.09
C ALA A 167 10.56 -26.78 0.32
N ASP A 168 11.36 -26.26 -0.62
CA ASP A 168 12.80 -26.09 -0.52
C ASP A 168 13.10 -24.59 -0.35
N THR A 169 12.56 -24.04 0.74
CA THR A 169 12.43 -22.61 1.09
C THR A 169 11.95 -21.70 -0.04
N LEU A 170 10.77 -21.10 0.11
CA LEU A 170 10.27 -20.06 -0.77
C LEU A 170 10.41 -18.70 -0.07
N THR A 171 11.15 -17.77 -0.68
CA THR A 171 11.44 -16.46 -0.10
C THR A 171 11.26 -15.33 -1.13
N GLY A 172 11.50 -14.09 -0.70
CA GLY A 172 11.39 -12.90 -1.56
C GLY A 172 9.97 -12.37 -1.71
N GLY A 173 8.99 -13.02 -1.07
CA GLY A 173 7.63 -12.49 -0.96
C GLY A 173 7.61 -11.27 -0.06
N ALA A 174 7.06 -10.17 -0.55
CA ALA A 174 6.95 -8.91 0.17
C ALA A 174 5.58 -8.27 -0.10
N ASP A 175 4.96 -7.71 0.93
CA ASP A 175 3.68 -7.03 0.79
C ASP A 175 3.85 -5.66 0.11
N THR A 176 2.74 -5.10 -0.36
CA THR A 176 2.70 -3.71 -0.80
C THR A 176 3.20 -2.82 0.33
N GLU A 177 4.08 -1.87 0.00
CA GLU A 177 4.69 -0.96 0.98
C GLU A 177 3.61 -0.27 1.81
N GLU A 178 3.72 -0.27 3.13
CA GLU A 178 2.75 0.40 4.00
C GLU A 178 2.70 1.91 3.73
N LEU A 179 1.53 2.54 3.87
CA LEU A 179 1.27 3.92 3.44
C LEU A 179 2.18 4.93 4.12
N GLU A 180 2.31 4.88 5.44
CA GLU A 180 3.12 5.83 6.20
C GLU A 180 4.63 5.57 6.04
N THR A 181 5.02 4.32 5.83
CA THR A 181 6.38 3.94 5.44
C THR A 181 6.75 4.54 4.08
N TRP A 182 5.84 4.43 3.11
CA TRP A 182 6.01 5.05 1.79
C TRP A 182 6.02 6.58 1.88
N ARG A 183 5.12 7.17 2.68
CA ARG A 183 5.10 8.62 2.93
C ARG A 183 6.43 9.12 3.50
N ALA A 184 6.99 8.42 4.48
CA ALA A 184 8.30 8.75 5.02
C ALA A 184 9.39 8.73 3.93
N ARG A 185 9.36 7.74 3.03
CA ARG A 185 10.30 7.64 1.90
C ARG A 185 10.12 8.77 0.87
N VAL A 186 8.88 9.18 0.60
CA VAL A 186 8.57 10.36 -0.22
C VAL A 186 9.12 11.62 0.46
N MET A 187 8.87 11.81 1.76
CA MET A 187 9.37 12.94 2.53
C MET A 187 10.90 12.98 2.57
N GLU A 188 11.58 11.84 2.67
CA GLU A 188 13.05 11.76 2.58
C GLU A 188 13.58 12.37 1.26
N ARG A 189 12.86 12.22 0.13
CA ARG A 189 13.21 12.86 -1.16
C ARG A 189 12.91 14.36 -1.22
N TYR A 190 12.06 14.87 -0.32
CA TYR A 190 11.86 16.31 -0.16
C TYR A 190 12.95 16.93 0.72
N TYR A 191 13.38 16.23 1.77
CA TYR A 191 14.46 16.69 2.67
C TYR A 191 15.85 16.58 2.04
N TRP A 192 16.15 15.45 1.37
CA TRP A 192 17.49 15.14 0.87
C TRP A 192 17.49 15.15 -0.66
N ILE A 193 18.20 16.12 -1.24
CA ILE A 193 18.46 16.17 -2.68
C ILE A 193 19.53 15.12 -3.00
N PRO A 194 19.30 14.21 -3.95
CA PRO A 194 20.29 13.20 -4.33
C PRO A 194 21.61 13.83 -4.78
N GLN A 195 22.74 13.36 -4.24
CA GLN A 195 24.08 13.92 -4.53
C GLN A 195 24.98 12.97 -5.34
N GLY A 196 24.51 11.76 -5.63
CA GLY A 196 25.21 10.79 -6.48
C GLY A 196 26.32 10.01 -5.77
N GLY A 197 26.27 9.91 -4.44
CA GLY A 197 27.27 9.17 -3.65
C GLY A 197 27.46 9.69 -2.22
N ALA A 198 26.57 10.55 -1.72
CA ALA A 198 26.59 10.92 -0.31
C ALA A 198 26.00 9.79 0.54
N ASP A 199 26.33 9.76 1.83
CA ASP A 199 25.81 8.77 2.79
C ASP A 199 24.28 8.57 2.70
N PRO A 200 23.44 9.64 2.62
CA PRO A 200 22.00 9.46 2.50
C PRO A 200 21.56 8.77 1.20
N ASP A 201 22.32 8.91 0.10
CA ASP A 201 21.99 8.31 -1.19
C ASP A 201 22.02 6.79 -1.10
N TYR A 202 23.02 6.21 -0.43
CA TYR A 202 23.12 4.77 -0.25
C TYR A 202 21.98 4.20 0.60
N VAL A 203 21.59 4.91 1.67
CA VAL A 203 20.42 4.54 2.50
C VAL A 203 19.15 4.55 1.64
N ILE A 204 18.99 5.61 0.86
CA ILE A 204 17.86 5.82 -0.04
C ILE A 204 17.75 4.69 -1.08
N TRP A 205 18.86 4.34 -1.75
CA TRP A 205 18.89 3.30 -2.77
C TRP A 205 18.61 1.92 -2.20
N ALA A 206 19.20 1.60 -1.03
CA ALA A 206 18.91 0.34 -0.35
C ALA A 206 17.41 0.22 -0.03
N LYS A 207 16.79 1.30 0.46
CA LYS A 207 15.35 1.36 0.72
C LYS A 207 14.48 1.36 -0.54
N GLU A 208 15.00 1.33 -1.77
CA GLU A 208 14.17 1.16 -2.97
C GLU A 208 13.80 -0.31 -3.23
N ILE A 209 14.59 -1.26 -2.71
CA ILE A 209 14.39 -2.69 -2.92
C ILE A 209 13.19 -3.18 -2.08
N ALA A 210 12.30 -3.96 -2.70
CA ALA A 210 11.15 -4.57 -2.01
C ALA A 210 11.63 -5.47 -0.84
N GLY A 211 10.91 -5.42 0.28
CA GLY A 211 11.28 -6.11 1.51
C GLY A 211 12.29 -5.36 2.41
N ILE A 212 13.02 -4.36 1.91
CA ILE A 212 13.91 -3.53 2.74
C ILE A 212 13.14 -2.33 3.30
N THR A 213 13.06 -2.24 4.63
CA THR A 213 12.39 -1.16 5.37
C THR A 213 13.35 -0.21 6.09
N ARG A 214 14.59 -0.64 6.35
CA ARG A 214 15.61 0.13 7.07
C ARG A 214 17.00 -0.10 6.46
N ALA A 215 17.83 0.93 6.47
CA ALA A 215 19.21 0.89 5.99
C ALA A 215 20.05 1.95 6.74
N TRP A 216 21.34 1.69 6.88
CA TRP A 216 22.31 2.59 7.52
C TRP A 216 23.61 2.57 6.73
N THR A 217 24.29 3.72 6.67
CA THR A 217 25.66 3.82 6.16
C THR A 217 26.65 3.77 7.31
N PHE A 218 27.73 3.02 7.12
CA PHE A 218 28.87 2.99 8.03
C PHE A 218 30.12 3.39 7.25
N ARG A 219 30.77 4.48 7.66
CA ARG A 219 32.04 4.89 7.08
C ARG A 219 33.16 4.08 7.70
N HIS A 220 33.94 3.42 6.86
CA HIS A 220 35.21 2.85 7.30
C HIS A 220 36.23 3.99 7.32
N TYR A 221 36.71 4.32 8.51
CA TYR A 221 37.84 5.23 8.72
C TYR A 221 39.13 4.43 8.88
#